data_AF-A0AAU9VHL7-F1
#
_entry.id   AF-A0AAU9VHL7-F1
#
_cell.length_a   1.000
_cell.length_b   1.000
_cell.length_c   1.000
_cell.angle_alpha   90.00
_cell.angle_beta   90.00
_cell.angle_gamma   90.00
#
_symmetry.space_group_name_H-M   'P 1'
#
loop_
_entity.id
_entity.type
_entity.pdbx_description
1 polymer ?
#
loop_
_entity_poly.entity_id
_entity_poly.type
_entity_poly.pdbx_seq_one_letter_code
_entity_poly.pdbx_strand_id
1 'polypeptide(L)'
;MKNRVKAFSTNVFLIFLIVLTIYIGYVGFIGGPRRAYEREDQLHVEAMMKLKGYQEARLLSRFSLDQVYYITEIKEESGSKIVWFNKALDAFGEHDMVTYEPVYDLAESLDISNRKIRFGVYDDKLVYVLKTKNKEVFVDVDDLSVVFELEDF
;
A
#
# COMPACT_ATOMS: atom_id res chain seq x y z
N MET A 1 -48.24 27.91 -17.20
CA MET A 1 -47.82 26.80 -16.29
C MET A 1 -47.10 25.66 -16.99
N LYS A 2 -47.66 25.04 -18.05
CA LYS A 2 -47.01 23.92 -18.78
C LYS A 2 -45.54 24.17 -19.16
N ASN A 3 -45.20 25.35 -19.67
CA ASN A 3 -43.82 25.65 -20.09
C ASN A 3 -42.84 25.81 -18.91
N ARG A 4 -43.31 26.28 -17.75
CA ARG A 4 -42.49 26.36 -16.53
C ARG A 4 -42.23 24.98 -15.92
N VAL A 5 -43.25 24.11 -15.92
CA VAL A 5 -43.12 22.71 -15.46
C VAL A 5 -42.21 21.92 -16.41
N LYS A 6 -42.31 22.14 -17.72
CA LYS A 6 -41.43 21.52 -18.71
C LYS A 6 -39.97 21.94 -18.52
N ALA A 7 -39.71 23.24 -18.38
CA ALA A 7 -38.36 23.75 -18.12
C ALA A 7 -37.77 23.26 -16.79
N PHE A 8 -38.59 23.18 -15.73
CA PHE A 8 -38.17 22.62 -14.44
C PHE A 8 -37.82 21.13 -14.55
N SER A 9 -38.66 20.35 -15.22
CA SER A 9 -38.42 18.92 -15.47
C SER A 9 -37.15 18.70 -16.31
N THR A 10 -36.91 19.52 -17.34
CA THR A 10 -35.69 19.45 -18.14
C THR A 10 -34.44 19.77 -17.32
N ASN A 11 -34.49 20.77 -16.44
CA ASN A 11 -33.35 21.10 -15.57
C ASN A 11 -33.06 19.98 -14.56
N VAL A 12 -34.08 19.40 -13.94
CA VAL A 12 -33.90 18.26 -13.01
C VAL A 12 -33.31 17.06 -13.75
N PHE A 13 -33.77 16.78 -14.97
CA PHE A 13 -33.22 15.71 -15.79
C PHE A 13 -31.75 15.97 -16.18
N LEU A 14 -31.40 17.22 -16.51
CA LEU A 14 -30.01 17.63 -16.78
C LEU A 14 -29.11 17.46 -15.55
N ILE A 15 -29.57 17.88 -14.37
CA ILE A 15 -28.83 17.68 -13.12
C ILE A 15 -28.65 16.19 -12.85
N PHE A 16 -29.69 15.37 -13.04
CA PHE A 16 -29.59 13.92 -12.91
C PHE A 16 -28.55 13.32 -13.86
N LEU A 17 -28.54 13.75 -15.13
CA LEU A 17 -27.56 13.33 -16.12
C LEU A 17 -26.12 13.69 -15.69
N ILE A 18 -25.91 14.92 -15.21
CA ILE A 18 -24.60 15.36 -14.71
C ILE A 18 -24.14 14.49 -13.53
N VAL A 19 -25.01 14.24 -12.55
CA VAL A 19 -24.70 13.39 -11.39
C VAL A 19 -24.38 11.96 -11.84
N LEU A 20 -25.15 11.42 -12.80
CA LEU A 20 -24.91 10.09 -13.35
C LEU A 20 -23.56 10.00 -14.08
N THR A 21 -23.20 11.01 -14.87
CA THR A 21 -21.90 11.05 -15.56
C THR A 21 -20.74 11.14 -14.57
N ILE A 22 -20.86 11.97 -13.52
CA ILE A 22 -19.87 12.05 -12.45
C ILE A 22 -19.72 10.70 -11.75
N TYR A 23 -20.83 10.02 -11.46
CA TYR A 23 -20.82 8.70 -10.81
C TYR A 23 -20.14 7.63 -11.68
N ILE A 24 -20.49 7.55 -12.97
CA ILE A 24 -19.85 6.62 -13.91
C ILE A 24 -18.36 6.92 -14.02
N GLY A 25 -17.98 8.20 -14.11
CA GLY A 25 -16.59 8.62 -14.11
C GLY A 25 -15.84 8.19 -12.85
N TYR A 26 -16.42 8.41 -11.68
CA TYR A 26 -15.85 7.99 -10.40
C TYR A 26 -15.65 6.47 -10.32
N VAL A 27 -16.68 5.68 -10.66
CA VAL A 27 -16.62 4.22 -10.59
C VAL A 27 -15.62 3.66 -11.62
N GLY A 28 -15.63 4.18 -12.84
CA GLY A 28 -14.76 3.69 -13.92
C GLY A 28 -13.30 4.06 -13.74
N PHE A 29 -13.02 5.33 -13.41
CA PHE A 29 -11.64 5.84 -13.40
C PHE A 29 -10.96 5.79 -12.02
N ILE A 30 -11.72 5.82 -10.92
CA ILE A 30 -11.14 5.80 -9.56
C ILE A 30 -11.38 4.43 -8.91
N GLY A 31 -12.63 3.96 -8.91
CA GLY A 31 -13.00 2.71 -8.24
C GLY A 31 -12.47 1.46 -8.95
N GLY A 32 -12.54 1.41 -10.28
CA GLY A 32 -12.13 0.27 -11.09
C GLY A 32 -10.66 -0.11 -10.91
N PRO A 33 -9.70 0.79 -11.19
CA PRO A 33 -8.28 0.50 -11.06
C PRO A 33 -7.90 0.07 -9.64
N ARG A 34 -8.41 0.77 -8.61
CA ARG A 34 -8.13 0.44 -7.22
C ARG A 34 -8.54 -0.99 -6.87
N ARG A 35 -9.73 -1.44 -7.28
CA ARG A 35 -10.19 -2.82 -7.04
C ARG A 35 -9.38 -3.85 -7.81
N ALA A 36 -8.90 -3.51 -9.01
CA ALA A 36 -8.04 -4.40 -9.77
C ALA A 36 -6.71 -4.64 -9.04
N TYR A 37 -6.09 -3.58 -8.50
CA TYR A 37 -4.88 -3.71 -7.68
C TYR A 37 -5.13 -4.47 -6.38
N GLU A 38 -6.21 -4.16 -5.65
CA GLU A 38 -6.56 -4.90 -4.42
C GLU A 38 -6.74 -6.40 -4.69
N ARG A 39 -7.34 -6.76 -5.83
CA ARG A 39 -7.51 -8.16 -6.24
C ARG A 39 -6.21 -8.82 -6.67
N GLU A 40 -5.36 -8.12 -7.41
CA GLU A 40 -4.03 -8.62 -7.79
C GLU A 40 -3.18 -8.89 -6.55
N ASP A 41 -3.15 -7.93 -5.61
CA ASP A 41 -2.41 -8.05 -4.37
C ASP A 41 -2.90 -9.25 -3.53
N GLN A 42 -4.22 -9.44 -3.43
CA GLN A 42 -4.82 -10.61 -2.78
C GLN A 42 -4.39 -11.92 -3.42
N LEU A 43 -4.42 -12.03 -4.75
CA LEU A 43 -4.05 -13.24 -5.47
C LEU A 43 -2.57 -13.63 -5.23
N HIS A 44 -1.67 -12.64 -5.16
CA HIS A 44 -0.26 -12.89 -4.87
C HIS A 44 -0.03 -13.34 -3.43
N VAL A 45 -0.71 -12.73 -2.47
CA VAL A 45 -0.67 -13.16 -1.06
C VAL A 45 -1.23 -14.57 -0.91
N GLU A 46 -2.38 -14.89 -1.52
CA GLU A 46 -2.96 -16.24 -1.50
C GLU A 46 -2.04 -17.28 -2.15
N ALA A 47 -1.39 -16.95 -3.26
CA ALA A 47 -0.44 -17.84 -3.92
C ALA A 47 0.77 -18.13 -3.02
N MET A 48 1.32 -17.11 -2.37
CA MET A 48 2.41 -17.27 -1.40
C MET A 48 1.99 -18.11 -0.19
N MET A 49 0.83 -17.82 0.40
CA MET A 49 0.27 -18.59 1.51
C MET A 49 0.11 -20.07 1.16
N LYS A 50 -0.42 -20.36 -0.03
CA LYS A 50 -0.58 -21.74 -0.52
C LYS A 50 0.76 -22.44 -0.74
N LEU A 51 1.76 -21.72 -1.25
CA LEU A 51 3.10 -22.27 -1.51
C LEU A 51 3.83 -22.61 -0.20
N LYS A 52 3.71 -21.74 0.81
CA LYS A 52 4.43 -21.88 2.10
C LYS A 52 3.62 -22.60 3.18
N GLY A 53 2.33 -22.78 2.99
CA GLY A 53 1.45 -23.46 3.95
C GLY A 53 0.92 -22.57 5.08
N TYR A 54 0.86 -21.25 4.89
CA TYR A 54 0.29 -20.34 5.88
C TYR A 54 -1.24 -20.30 5.82
N GLN A 55 -1.87 -20.11 6.98
CA GLN A 55 -3.34 -20.09 7.10
C GLN A 55 -3.93 -18.68 7.12
N GLU A 56 -3.24 -17.73 7.75
CA GLU A 56 -3.69 -16.34 7.84
C GLU A 56 -2.55 -15.38 7.49
N ALA A 57 -2.82 -14.46 6.57
CA ALA A 57 -1.92 -13.38 6.22
C ALA A 57 -2.67 -12.05 6.11
N ARG A 58 -2.00 -10.97 6.49
CA ARG A 58 -2.47 -9.60 6.30
C ARG A 58 -1.40 -8.81 5.55
N LEU A 59 -1.76 -8.22 4.42
CA LEU A 59 -0.86 -7.31 3.71
C LEU A 59 -0.61 -6.05 4.56
N LEU A 60 0.66 -5.80 4.89
CA LEU A 60 1.12 -4.61 5.60
C LEU A 60 1.50 -3.50 4.63
N SER A 61 2.26 -3.86 3.59
CA SER A 61 2.77 -2.92 2.61
C SER A 61 2.98 -3.61 1.26
N ARG A 62 2.78 -2.84 0.20
CA ARG A 62 3.29 -3.16 -1.14
C ARG A 62 4.38 -2.14 -1.43
N PHE A 63 5.59 -2.64 -1.63
CA PHE A 63 6.78 -1.82 -1.82
C PHE A 63 7.34 -2.04 -3.22
N SER A 64 7.89 -0.99 -3.84
CA SER A 64 8.46 -1.05 -5.18
C SER A 64 9.70 -0.18 -5.23
N LEU A 65 10.85 -0.80 -5.53
CA LEU A 65 12.11 -0.11 -5.79
C LEU A 65 12.75 -0.67 -7.07
N ASP A 66 13.46 -1.78 -6.95
CA ASP A 66 14.01 -2.59 -8.04
C ASP A 66 12.98 -3.63 -8.54
N GLN A 67 12.25 -4.23 -7.59
CA GLN A 67 11.15 -5.14 -7.83
C GLN A 67 9.95 -4.77 -6.95
N VAL A 68 8.79 -5.36 -7.27
CA VAL A 68 7.59 -5.22 -6.44
C VAL A 68 7.60 -6.31 -5.37
N TYR A 69 7.70 -5.89 -4.12
CA TYR A 69 7.61 -6.72 -2.94
C TYR A 69 6.27 -6.55 -2.23
N TYR A 70 5.73 -7.68 -1.78
CA TYR A 70 4.58 -7.78 -0.91
C TYR A 70 5.07 -8.10 0.49
N ILE A 71 4.71 -7.27 1.47
CA ILE A 71 5.12 -7.43 2.86
C ILE A 71 3.87 -7.74 3.67
N THR A 72 3.84 -8.91 4.29
CA THR A 72 2.68 -9.47 4.97
C THR A 72 2.99 -9.82 6.41
N GLU A 73 2.04 -9.59 7.30
CA GLU A 73 1.99 -10.19 8.62
C GLU A 73 1.36 -11.57 8.50
N ILE A 74 2.10 -12.61 8.90
CA ILE A 74 1.58 -13.97 9.03
C ILE A 74 1.27 -14.23 10.49
N LYS A 75 0.05 -14.71 10.76
CA LYS A 75 -0.34 -15.12 12.12
C LYS A 75 -0.17 -16.61 12.28
N GLU A 76 0.64 -17.01 13.24
CA GLU A 76 0.87 -18.39 13.64
C GLU A 76 0.44 -18.57 15.11
N GLU A 77 0.31 -19.82 15.56
CA GLU A 77 -0.06 -20.11 16.96
C GLU A 77 0.98 -19.59 17.97
N SER A 78 2.25 -19.52 17.57
CA SER A 78 3.39 -19.06 18.38
C SER A 78 3.58 -17.54 18.37
N GLY A 79 2.89 -16.81 17.49
CA GLY A 79 3.06 -15.36 17.33
C GLY A 79 2.83 -14.90 15.89
N SER A 80 2.99 -13.59 15.67
CA SER A 80 3.02 -13.02 14.32
C SER A 80 4.47 -12.91 13.83
N LYS A 81 4.66 -13.00 12.51
CA LYS A 81 5.91 -12.67 11.83
C LYS A 81 5.66 -11.85 10.59
N ILE A 82 6.67 -11.14 10.13
CA ILE A 82 6.66 -10.42 8.85
C ILE A 82 7.30 -11.31 7.80
N VAL A 83 6.64 -11.44 6.66
CA VAL A 83 7.12 -12.17 5.49
C VAL A 83 7.09 -11.22 4.30
N TRP A 84 8.18 -11.14 3.55
CA TRP A 84 8.22 -10.43 2.28
C TRP A 84 8.55 -11.35 1.13
N PHE A 85 7.95 -11.06 -0.02
CA PHE A 85 8.17 -11.82 -1.24
C PHE A 85 7.95 -10.95 -2.47
N ASN A 86 8.62 -11.28 -3.57
CA ASN A 86 8.41 -10.58 -4.83
C ASN A 86 7.27 -11.23 -5.64
N LYS A 87 6.85 -10.54 -6.71
CA LYS A 87 5.76 -11.02 -7.60
C LYS A 87 6.03 -12.40 -8.23
N ALA A 88 7.30 -12.74 -8.48
CA ALA A 88 7.70 -14.01 -9.08
C ALA A 88 7.79 -15.17 -8.08
N LEU A 89 7.71 -14.88 -6.77
CA LEU A 89 7.85 -15.84 -5.67
C LEU A 89 9.22 -16.55 -5.62
N ASP A 90 10.26 -15.93 -6.20
CA ASP A 90 11.64 -16.43 -6.17
C ASP A 90 12.54 -15.67 -5.18
N ALA A 91 12.18 -14.43 -4.81
CA ALA A 91 12.78 -13.70 -3.69
C ALA A 91 11.84 -13.73 -2.48
N PHE A 92 12.37 -14.08 -1.31
CA PHE A 92 11.59 -14.33 -0.11
C PHE A 92 12.42 -14.12 1.16
N GLY A 93 11.82 -13.56 2.20
CA GLY A 93 12.41 -13.52 3.53
C GLY A 93 11.37 -13.44 4.64
N GLU A 94 11.81 -13.75 5.86
CA GLU A 94 11.00 -13.74 7.08
C GLU A 94 11.74 -12.96 8.15
N HIS A 95 10.98 -12.30 9.02
CA HIS A 95 11.48 -11.58 10.18
C HIS A 95 10.44 -11.63 11.29
N ASP A 96 10.88 -11.60 12.54
CA ASP A 96 9.96 -11.50 13.68
C ASP A 96 9.10 -10.24 13.57
N MET A 97 7.91 -10.26 14.18
CA MET A 97 7.04 -9.08 14.12
C MET A 97 7.70 -7.88 14.81
N VAL A 98 7.91 -6.83 14.04
CA VAL A 98 8.40 -5.54 14.53
C VAL A 98 7.35 -4.46 14.35
N THR A 99 7.47 -3.42 15.17
CA THR A 99 6.60 -2.25 15.14
C THR A 99 7.37 -1.03 14.62
N TYR A 100 6.71 0.12 14.43
CA TYR A 100 7.36 1.30 13.87
C TYR A 100 7.97 2.23 14.93
N GLU A 101 7.67 2.01 16.22
CA GLU A 101 8.14 2.82 17.35
C GLU A 101 9.65 3.06 17.35
N PRO A 102 10.52 2.05 17.06
CA PRO A 102 11.97 2.26 17.09
C PRO A 102 12.49 3.33 16.12
N VAL A 103 11.74 3.63 15.05
CA VAL A 103 12.18 4.58 14.01
C VAL A 103 11.48 5.94 14.10
N TYR A 104 10.63 6.17 15.11
CA TYR A 104 9.90 7.44 15.27
C TYR A 104 10.82 8.62 15.55
N ASP A 105 11.84 8.46 16.38
CA ASP A 105 12.79 9.54 16.70
C ASP A 105 13.56 9.99 15.45
N LEU A 106 13.97 9.03 14.62
CA LEU A 106 14.61 9.32 13.33
C LEU A 106 13.63 9.99 12.37
N ALA A 107 12.37 9.52 12.30
CA ALA A 107 11.35 10.14 11.46
C ALA A 107 11.06 11.60 11.87
N GLU A 108 10.98 11.88 13.16
CA GLU A 108 10.78 13.24 13.68
C GLU A 108 11.96 14.15 13.31
N SER A 109 13.20 13.66 13.44
CA SER A 109 14.41 14.40 13.03
C SER A 109 14.42 14.78 11.54
N LEU A 110 13.68 14.05 10.71
CA LEU A 110 13.55 14.25 9.26
C LEU A 110 12.26 15.00 8.87
N ASP A 111 11.48 15.51 9.83
CA ASP A 111 10.16 16.14 9.62
C ASP A 111 9.16 15.20 8.90
N ILE A 112 9.22 13.91 9.24
CA ILE A 112 8.35 12.86 8.68
C ILE A 112 7.33 12.45 9.73
N SER A 113 6.04 12.62 9.40
CA SER A 113 4.97 12.08 10.24
C SER A 113 5.06 10.56 10.31
N ASN A 114 4.91 10.00 11.51
CA ASN A 114 4.91 8.55 11.77
C ASN A 114 3.95 7.77 10.86
N ARG A 115 2.87 8.40 10.37
CA ARG A 115 1.90 7.80 9.43
C ARG A 115 2.45 7.55 8.02
N LYS A 116 3.61 8.12 7.69
CA LYS A 116 4.27 7.98 6.40
C LYS A 116 5.35 6.90 6.40
N ILE A 117 5.69 6.35 7.57
CA ILE A 117 6.64 5.25 7.68
C ILE A 117 5.95 3.99 7.13
N ARG A 118 6.68 3.23 6.31
CA ARG A 118 6.21 1.97 5.74
C ARG A 118 7.32 0.94 5.82
N PHE A 119 6.94 -0.34 5.76
CA PHE A 119 7.92 -1.38 5.46
C PHE A 119 8.27 -1.38 3.97
N GLY A 120 9.53 -1.67 3.68
CA GLY A 120 10.09 -1.94 2.37
C GLY A 120 11.08 -3.09 2.42
N VAL A 121 11.72 -3.35 1.29
CA VAL A 121 12.79 -4.35 1.16
C VAL A 121 13.95 -3.70 0.42
N TYR A 122 15.16 -3.88 0.92
CA TYR A 122 16.39 -3.46 0.26
C TYR A 122 17.47 -4.52 0.48
N ASP A 123 18.11 -4.97 -0.60
CA ASP A 123 19.15 -6.01 -0.57
C ASP A 123 18.74 -7.25 0.23
N ASP A 124 17.54 -7.78 -0.08
CA ASP A 124 16.90 -8.92 0.59
C ASP A 124 16.65 -8.76 2.11
N LYS A 125 16.73 -7.55 2.65
CA LYS A 125 16.41 -7.25 4.06
C LYS A 125 15.14 -6.43 4.21
N LEU A 126 14.45 -6.65 5.33
CA LEU A 126 13.33 -5.81 5.75
C LEU A 126 13.85 -4.45 6.24
N VAL A 127 13.24 -3.37 5.75
CA VAL A 127 13.63 -2.00 6.09
C VAL A 127 12.43 -1.12 6.39
N TYR A 128 12.63 -0.11 7.23
CA TYR A 128 11.72 1.03 7.31
C TYR A 128 12.02 2.00 6.18
N VAL A 129 10.97 2.46 5.51
CA VAL A 129 11.03 3.46 4.43
C VAL A 129 10.42 4.75 4.93
N LEU A 130 11.25 5.79 4.99
CA LEU A 130 10.91 7.11 5.46
C LEU A 130 10.90 8.08 4.28
N LYS A 131 9.69 8.41 3.81
CA LYS A 131 9.49 9.28 2.64
C LYS A 131 9.25 10.74 3.03
N THR A 132 10.16 11.61 2.61
CA THR A 132 9.97 13.08 2.60
C THR A 132 9.40 13.54 1.24
N LYS A 133 9.39 14.86 1.00
CA LYS A 133 9.04 15.40 -0.33
C LYS A 133 10.14 15.23 -1.38
N ASN A 134 11.41 15.16 -0.95
CA ASN A 134 12.58 15.27 -1.84
C ASN A 134 13.53 14.08 -1.70
N LYS A 135 13.29 13.18 -0.74
CA LYS A 135 14.11 12.01 -0.49
C LYS A 135 13.34 10.87 0.17
N GLU A 136 13.81 9.65 -0.06
CA GLU A 136 13.42 8.44 0.65
C GLU A 136 14.64 7.87 1.39
N VAL A 137 14.49 7.61 2.68
CA VAL A 137 15.55 7.05 3.54
C VAL A 137 15.13 5.65 3.95
N PHE A 138 16.04 4.70 3.79
CA PHE A 138 15.84 3.28 4.07
C PHE A 138 16.67 2.92 5.29
N VAL A 139 16.02 2.35 6.30
CA VAL A 139 16.61 2.09 7.60
C VAL A 139 16.44 0.61 7.93
N ASP A 140 17.52 -0.07 8.26
CA ASP A 140 17.50 -1.48 8.67
C ASP A 140 16.63 -1.64 9.92
N VAL A 141 15.81 -2.69 9.95
CA VAL A 141 14.90 -2.96 11.07
C VAL A 141 15.64 -3.44 12.31
N ASP A 142 16.78 -4.11 12.16
CA ASP A 142 17.51 -4.74 13.26
C ASP A 142 18.37 -3.73 14.02
N ASP A 143 19.16 -2.92 13.31
CA ASP A 143 20.16 -2.03 13.90
C ASP A 143 19.86 -0.53 13.76
N LEU A 144 18.78 -0.18 13.08
CA LEU A 144 18.34 1.19 12.81
C LEU A 144 19.36 2.04 12.04
N SER A 145 20.31 1.41 11.34
CA SER A 145 21.26 2.08 10.47
C SER A 145 20.61 2.46 9.14
N VAL A 146 21.03 3.59 8.56
CA VAL A 146 20.61 3.98 7.21
C VAL A 146 21.36 3.13 6.20
N VAL A 147 20.63 2.32 5.42
CA VAL A 147 21.20 1.40 4.41
C VAL A 147 21.16 1.97 3.00
N PHE A 148 20.24 2.89 2.72
CA PHE A 148 20.11 3.52 1.41
C PHE A 148 19.38 4.87 1.51
N GLU A 149 19.77 5.82 0.67
CA GLU A 149 19.06 7.09 0.48
C GLU A 149 18.83 7.32 -1.01
N LEU A 150 17.60 7.68 -1.36
CA LEU A 150 17.21 8.05 -2.71
C LEU A 150 16.76 9.51 -2.72
N GLU A 151 17.44 10.35 -3.48
CA GLU A 151 17.02 11.75 -3.70
C GLU A 151 16.13 11.83 -4.95
N ASP A 152 14.95 12.44 -4.80
CA ASP A 152 14.07 12.76 -5.93
C ASP A 152 14.60 14.07 -6.56
N PHE A 153 15.10 13.99 -7.80
CA PHE A 153 15.61 15.12 -8.59
C PHE A 153 14.51 16.04 -9.14
#